data_AF-A0A523S042-F1
#
_entry.id   AF-A0A523S042-F1
#
_cell.length_a   1.000
_cell.length_b   1.000
_cell.length_c   1.000
_cell.angle_alpha   90.00
_cell.angle_beta   90.00
_cell.angle_gamma   90.00
#
_symmetry.space_group_name_H-M   'P 1'
#
loop_
_entity.id
_entity.type
_entity.pdbx_description
1 polymer ?
#
loop_
_entity_poly.entity_id
_entity_poly.type
_entity_poly.pdbx_seq_one_letter_code
_entity_poly.pdbx_strand_id
1 'polypeptide(L)'
;MSMTSVRMHTDKLQVTFVPGREEGSGGMFFWLPPRHQEFSIEKVLAEIMESIPPLSFQDAKIPLVLPATWVLKRKPKSKAPRIFNVQGKILSFIDSITALATIGSIESPRKRPSSSLRIWSLAAKFALELIARGEMIPYLTPLSEGSFKAGWRISLWMDQDRERLVKLTKAMPLAAHAVAYREKDKNTPPAVYPAKIILQKFLDEAADSLARYSYKTFEERNDQRFILENFDEAWDARFIKSLTGANSIFRVKGFSERYIPQLLNRWLRPGATSHQWEDYRICFRLEMPLDSSKDDGKWRISYLLQAVDDPSLLVPSEKVWKSSKKELRFLNRTFKEPQERLLMGLAEASNIFSPLAESLKTARPSDVKIDIKETWSFIQDAVPLLQQSGLAILLPQEFTRA
;
A
#
# COMPACT_ATOMS: atom_id res chain seq x y z
N MET A 1 0.98 52.86 12.38
CA MET A 1 1.71 51.70 12.93
C MET A 1 1.41 50.49 12.06
N SER A 2 2.26 50.17 11.09
CA SER A 2 2.09 48.98 10.26
C SER A 2 2.38 47.73 11.10
N MET A 3 1.38 46.88 11.32
CA MET A 3 1.62 45.54 11.83
C MET A 3 2.48 44.79 10.82
N THR A 4 3.76 44.64 11.12
CA THR A 4 4.67 43.77 10.39
C THR A 4 4.13 42.36 10.53
N SER A 5 3.42 41.86 9.52
CA SER A 5 2.97 40.46 9.50
C SER A 5 4.21 39.58 9.56
N VAL A 6 4.46 38.97 10.72
CA VAL A 6 5.56 38.01 10.89
C VAL A 6 5.33 36.92 9.85
N ARG A 7 6.25 36.81 8.89
CA ARG A 7 6.18 35.81 7.82
C ARG A 7 6.32 34.43 8.48
N MET A 8 5.23 33.70 8.65
CA MET A 8 5.31 32.36 9.23
C MET A 8 6.04 31.43 8.27
N HIS A 9 6.91 30.59 8.83
CA HIS A 9 7.71 29.64 8.08
C HIS A 9 6.94 28.34 7.82
N THR A 10 5.89 28.41 7.00
CA THR A 10 5.04 27.26 6.66
C THR A 10 5.82 26.10 6.03
N ASP A 11 6.95 26.39 5.39
CA ASP A 11 7.84 25.42 4.76
C ASP A 11 8.62 24.56 5.77
N LYS A 12 8.63 24.96 7.06
CA LYS A 12 9.39 24.29 8.12
C LYS A 12 8.56 23.27 8.89
N LEU A 13 7.24 23.36 8.87
CA LEU A 13 6.36 22.39 9.52
C LEU A 13 6.50 21.02 8.87
N GLN A 14 7.10 20.07 9.58
CA GLN A 14 7.26 18.70 9.11
C GLN A 14 6.15 17.81 9.63
N VAL A 15 5.85 16.74 8.89
CA VAL A 15 4.85 15.74 9.25
C VAL A 15 5.40 14.36 9.03
N THR A 16 5.16 13.48 9.99
CA THR A 16 5.63 12.10 9.97
C THR A 16 4.50 11.18 10.43
N PHE A 17 4.21 10.12 9.68
CA PHE A 17 3.27 9.09 10.13
C PHE A 17 3.90 8.24 11.22
N VAL A 18 3.15 8.02 12.30
CA VAL A 18 3.54 7.18 13.44
C VAL A 18 2.60 5.98 13.46
N PRO A 19 3.08 4.78 13.10
CA PRO A 19 2.25 3.59 13.12
C PRO A 19 1.73 3.29 14.52
N GLY A 20 0.50 2.79 14.59
CA GLY A 20 -0.08 2.27 15.82
C GLY A 20 0.76 1.14 16.42
N ARG A 21 0.81 1.07 17.75
CA ARG A 21 1.33 -0.12 18.46
C ARG A 21 0.26 -1.21 18.50
N GLU A 22 0.59 -2.40 19.03
CA GLU A 22 -0.25 -3.61 18.97
C GLU A 22 -1.74 -3.36 19.30
N GLU A 23 -2.07 -2.42 20.20
CA GLU A 23 -3.45 -2.09 20.63
C GLU A 23 -3.97 -0.67 20.29
N GLY A 24 -3.17 0.20 19.65
CA GLY A 24 -3.56 1.60 19.39
C GLY A 24 -3.57 1.96 17.91
N SER A 25 -4.44 2.90 17.51
CA SER A 25 -4.41 3.48 16.17
C SER A 25 -3.18 4.36 15.96
N GLY A 26 -2.70 4.41 14.73
CA GLY A 26 -1.63 5.31 14.33
C GLY A 26 -2.06 6.78 14.34
N GLY A 27 -1.11 7.69 14.10
CA GLY A 27 -1.41 9.11 14.04
C GLY A 27 -0.37 9.89 13.23
N MET A 28 -0.75 11.09 12.81
CA MET A 28 0.18 12.00 12.15
C MET A 28 0.82 12.91 13.18
N PHE A 29 2.15 12.90 13.21
CA PHE A 29 2.95 13.72 14.11
C PHE A 29 3.48 14.94 13.37
N PHE A 30 3.06 16.12 13.84
CA PHE A 30 3.43 17.43 13.34
C PHE A 30 4.52 18.01 14.24
N TRP A 31 5.62 18.47 13.65
CA TRP A 31 6.73 19.01 14.41
C TRP A 31 7.49 20.10 13.66
N LEU A 32 8.12 20.98 14.44
CA LEU A 32 8.95 22.07 13.93
C LEU A 32 10.41 21.86 14.37
N PRO A 33 11.40 22.11 13.49
CA PRO A 33 12.80 22.13 13.90
C PRO A 33 13.03 23.11 15.06
N PRO A 34 13.97 22.88 15.98
CA PRO A 34 14.13 23.70 17.20
C PRO A 34 14.45 25.18 16.99
N ARG A 35 14.79 25.60 15.76
CA ARG A 35 14.94 27.01 15.37
C ARG A 35 13.61 27.72 15.10
N HIS A 36 12.52 26.97 14.96
CA HIS A 36 11.18 27.44 14.61
C HIS A 36 10.12 27.02 15.63
N GLN A 37 10.52 26.49 16.80
CA GLN A 37 9.61 26.11 17.88
C GLN A 37 8.88 27.31 18.54
N GLU A 38 9.26 28.54 18.19
CA GLU A 38 8.55 29.76 18.61
C GLU A 38 7.17 29.90 17.96
N PHE A 39 6.91 29.19 16.86
CA PHE A 39 5.61 29.18 16.19
C PHE A 39 4.73 28.04 16.71
N SER A 40 3.45 28.34 16.98
CA SER A 40 2.44 27.31 17.29
C SER A 40 2.09 26.54 16.02
N ILE A 41 2.10 25.20 16.13
CA ILE A 41 1.81 24.29 15.02
C ILE A 41 0.38 24.51 14.51
N GLU A 42 -0.57 24.75 15.41
CA GLU A 42 -1.97 25.01 15.12
C GLU A 42 -2.13 26.27 14.25
N LYS A 43 -1.40 27.35 14.60
CA LYS A 43 -1.41 28.61 13.82
C LYS A 43 -0.79 28.42 12.44
N VAL A 44 0.29 27.65 12.33
CA VAL A 44 0.94 27.38 11.03
C VAL A 44 0.02 26.53 10.15
N LEU A 45 -0.68 25.53 10.72
CA LEU A 45 -1.67 24.74 9.99
C LEU A 45 -2.87 25.58 9.54
N ALA A 46 -3.34 26.50 10.39
CA ALA A 46 -4.40 27.46 10.05
C ALA A 46 -4.06 28.37 8.88
N GLU A 47 -2.78 28.71 8.70
CA GLU A 47 -2.35 29.51 7.57
C GLU A 47 -2.30 28.69 6.26
N ILE A 48 -1.97 27.40 6.37
CA ILE A 48 -1.88 26.47 5.23
C ILE A 48 -3.27 26.02 4.76
N MET A 49 -4.20 25.77 5.69
CA MET A 49 -5.53 25.24 5.41
C MET A 49 -6.56 26.36 5.27
N GLU A 50 -7.44 26.29 4.26
CA GLU A 50 -8.49 27.31 4.04
C GLU A 50 -9.66 27.18 5.04
N SER A 51 -9.99 25.96 5.44
CA SER A 51 -10.95 25.64 6.50
C SER A 51 -10.37 24.56 7.39
N ILE A 52 -10.20 24.83 8.68
CA ILE A 52 -9.77 23.80 9.64
C ILE A 52 -11.02 23.21 10.28
N PRO A 53 -11.27 21.89 10.17
CA PRO A 53 -12.19 21.25 11.10
C PRO A 53 -11.69 21.44 12.54
N PRO A 54 -12.51 21.32 13.59
CA PRO A 54 -12.03 21.39 14.97
C PRO A 54 -11.04 20.25 15.23
N LEU A 55 -9.74 20.53 15.17
CA LEU A 55 -8.66 19.57 15.37
C LEU A 55 -8.27 19.51 16.85
N SER A 56 -8.30 18.31 17.44
CA SER A 56 -7.83 18.08 18.80
C SER A 56 -6.40 17.53 18.77
N PHE A 57 -5.43 18.38 19.07
CA PHE A 57 -4.02 18.00 19.12
C PHE A 57 -3.62 17.52 20.51
N GLN A 58 -2.83 16.45 20.57
CA GLN A 58 -2.19 15.97 21.80
C GLN A 58 -0.68 16.24 21.75
N ASP A 59 -0.11 16.72 22.85
CA ASP A 59 1.34 16.87 22.95
C ASP A 59 2.02 15.49 22.98
N ALA A 60 3.01 15.31 22.12
CA ALA A 60 3.74 14.06 21.99
C ALA A 60 5.24 14.30 21.86
N LYS A 61 6.01 13.31 22.34
CA LYS A 61 7.46 13.28 22.19
C LYS A 61 7.87 11.97 21.53
N ILE A 62 8.33 12.05 20.28
CA ILE A 62 8.54 10.88 19.42
C ILE A 62 10.02 10.75 19.06
N PRO A 63 10.59 9.53 19.16
CA PRO A 63 11.96 9.28 18.72
C PRO A 63 12.03 9.31 17.18
N LEU A 64 12.71 10.33 16.64
CA LEU A 64 12.98 10.46 15.21
C LEU A 64 14.48 10.28 14.92
N VAL A 65 14.82 9.57 13.86
CA VAL A 65 16.19 9.42 13.36
C VAL A 65 16.45 10.52 12.35
N LEU A 66 17.15 11.57 12.78
CA LEU A 66 17.38 12.76 11.96
C LEU A 66 18.86 13.16 11.95
N PRO A 67 19.33 13.85 10.90
CA PRO A 67 20.62 14.51 10.94
C PRO A 67 20.66 15.51 12.10
N ALA A 68 21.77 15.54 12.83
CA ALA A 68 21.91 16.42 14.00
C ALA A 68 21.72 17.91 13.67
N THR A 69 21.93 18.32 12.41
CA THR A 69 21.69 19.70 11.92
C THR A 69 20.22 20.13 11.92
N TRP A 70 19.27 19.19 11.92
CA TRP A 70 17.84 19.50 11.94
C TRP A 70 17.30 19.69 13.35
N VAL A 71 17.97 19.11 14.34
CA VAL A 71 17.51 19.09 15.74
C VAL A 71 18.35 20.00 16.62
N LEU A 72 19.64 20.16 16.37
CA LEU A 72 20.51 21.00 17.20
C LEU A 72 20.56 22.44 16.69
N LYS A 73 20.44 23.42 17.61
CA LYS A 73 20.61 24.85 17.26
C LYS A 73 22.03 25.14 16.75
N ARG A 74 23.04 24.45 17.29
CA ARG A 74 24.47 24.59 16.93
C ARG A 74 24.89 23.56 15.88
N LYS A 75 25.86 23.91 15.01
CA LYS A 75 26.42 22.98 14.01
C LYS A 75 27.07 21.79 14.72
N PRO A 76 26.64 20.54 14.46
CA PRO A 76 27.19 19.35 15.10
C PRO A 76 28.58 19.00 14.54
N LYS A 77 29.39 18.31 15.33
CA LYS A 77 30.70 17.76 14.91
C LYS A 77 30.59 16.62 13.89
N SER A 78 29.46 15.92 13.85
CA SER A 78 29.19 14.83 12.91
C SER A 78 27.85 15.03 12.20
N LYS A 79 27.80 14.68 10.91
CA LYS A 79 26.58 14.69 10.10
C LYS A 79 25.78 13.38 10.17
N ALA A 80 26.27 12.38 10.90
CA ALA A 80 25.60 11.10 11.02
C ALA A 80 24.21 11.26 11.68
N PRO A 81 23.17 10.58 11.16
CA PRO A 81 21.84 10.60 11.78
C PRO A 81 21.88 9.94 13.15
N ARG A 82 21.11 10.49 14.09
CA ARG A 82 20.96 9.96 15.46
C ARG A 82 19.48 10.01 15.85
N ILE A 83 19.11 9.22 16.85
CA ILE A 83 17.79 9.34 17.44
C ILE A 83 17.73 10.61 18.29
N PHE A 84 16.71 11.41 18.05
CA PHE A 84 16.33 12.53 18.89
C PHE A 84 14.86 12.38 19.29
N ASN A 85 14.57 12.63 20.56
CA ASN A 85 13.19 12.69 21.04
C ASN A 85 12.63 14.10 20.74
N VAL A 86 11.90 14.23 19.64
CA VAL A 86 11.36 15.49 19.13
C VAL A 86 9.99 15.76 19.76
N GLN A 87 9.78 17.00 20.22
CA GLN A 87 8.49 17.48 20.71
C GLN A 87 7.64 17.99 19.55
N GLY A 88 6.35 17.70 19.59
CA GLY A 88 5.39 18.14 18.59
C GLY A 88 3.97 17.77 18.99
N LYS A 89 3.06 17.81 18.03
CA LYS A 89 1.64 17.53 18.21
C LYS A 89 1.27 16.29 17.42
N ILE A 90 0.54 15.37 18.04
CA ILE A 90 -0.09 14.24 17.36
C ILE A 90 -1.58 14.52 17.20
N LEU A 91 -2.10 14.14 16.04
CA LEU A 91 -3.50 14.27 15.68
C LEU A 91 -4.08 12.86 15.45
N SER A 92 -5.36 12.66 15.81
CA SER A 92 -6.05 11.39 15.55
C SER A 92 -5.98 11.05 14.06
N PHE A 93 -6.01 9.76 13.69
CA PHE A 93 -5.86 9.38 12.28
C PHE A 93 -6.98 9.96 11.39
N ILE A 94 -8.23 9.92 11.85
CA ILE A 94 -9.40 10.44 11.12
C ILE A 94 -9.31 11.95 10.91
N ASP A 95 -8.94 12.70 11.94
CA ASP A 95 -8.78 14.15 11.81
C ASP A 95 -7.59 14.48 10.90
N SER A 96 -6.52 13.67 10.99
CA SER A 96 -5.31 13.83 10.18
C SER A 96 -5.58 13.62 8.69
N ILE A 97 -6.27 12.54 8.31
CA ILE A 97 -6.53 12.23 6.91
C ILE A 97 -7.45 13.29 6.29
N THR A 98 -8.45 13.75 7.04
CA THR A 98 -9.35 14.84 6.64
C THR A 98 -8.56 16.13 6.44
N ALA A 99 -7.76 16.54 7.43
CA ALA A 99 -6.94 17.74 7.34
C ALA A 99 -5.97 17.69 6.16
N LEU A 100 -5.22 16.59 6.00
CA LEU A 100 -4.25 16.41 4.92
C LEU A 100 -4.89 16.41 3.53
N ALA A 101 -6.10 15.87 3.38
CA ALA A 101 -6.84 15.85 2.13
C ALA A 101 -7.27 17.26 1.69
N THR A 102 -7.61 18.15 2.65
CA THR A 102 -8.00 19.54 2.35
C THR A 102 -6.83 20.44 1.93
N ILE A 103 -5.57 20.02 2.15
CA ILE A 103 -4.42 20.81 1.73
C ILE A 103 -4.41 20.88 0.19
N GLY A 104 -4.74 22.06 -0.33
CA GLY A 104 -4.71 22.34 -1.75
C GLY A 104 -3.28 22.35 -2.32
N SER A 105 -3.16 22.30 -3.64
CA SER A 105 -1.91 22.58 -4.35
C SER A 105 -1.67 24.09 -4.39
N ILE A 106 -1.61 24.75 -3.23
CA ILE A 106 -1.48 26.21 -3.16
C ILE A 106 -0.01 26.57 -3.40
N GLU A 107 0.27 27.14 -4.58
CA GLU A 107 1.58 27.68 -4.94
C GLU A 107 1.72 29.17 -4.58
N SER A 108 1.00 29.64 -3.56
CA SER A 108 1.21 30.99 -3.05
C SER A 108 2.61 31.09 -2.41
N PRO A 109 3.43 32.09 -2.76
CA PRO A 109 4.77 32.27 -2.18
C PRO A 109 4.77 32.54 -0.67
N ARG A 110 3.58 32.79 -0.07
CA ARG A 110 3.40 32.97 1.37
C ARG A 110 2.98 31.67 2.10
N LYS A 111 2.40 30.69 1.41
CA LYS A 111 1.83 29.45 1.99
C LYS A 111 2.47 28.20 1.39
N ARG A 112 3.80 28.11 1.40
CA ARG A 112 4.50 26.94 0.85
C ARG A 112 4.56 25.82 1.89
N PRO A 113 3.83 24.70 1.73
CA PRO A 113 3.94 23.56 2.64
C PRO A 113 5.29 22.85 2.47
N SER A 114 5.78 22.23 3.55
CA SER A 114 6.98 21.41 3.50
C SER A 114 6.81 20.19 2.58
N SER A 115 7.92 19.63 2.09
CA SER A 115 7.88 18.42 1.25
C SER A 115 7.24 17.23 1.96
N SER A 116 7.41 17.08 3.28
CA SER A 116 6.75 16.01 4.04
C SER A 116 5.25 16.22 4.14
N LEU A 117 4.79 17.47 4.28
CA LEU A 117 3.36 17.77 4.33
C LEU A 117 2.70 17.51 2.96
N ARG A 118 3.38 17.90 1.86
CA ARG A 118 2.92 17.64 0.49
C ARG A 118 2.79 16.14 0.19
N ILE A 119 3.79 15.34 0.54
CA ILE A 119 3.74 13.89 0.26
C ILE A 119 2.63 13.20 1.06
N TRP A 120 2.42 13.59 2.33
CA TRP A 120 1.35 13.02 3.15
C TRP A 120 -0.05 13.51 2.75
N SER A 121 -0.18 14.74 2.24
CA SER A 121 -1.42 15.20 1.59
C SER A 121 -1.74 14.37 0.34
N LEU A 122 -0.74 14.11 -0.51
CA LEU A 122 -0.93 13.28 -1.70
C LEU A 122 -1.26 11.82 -1.34
N ALA A 123 -0.60 11.26 -0.31
CA ALA A 123 -0.89 9.93 0.20
C ALA A 123 -2.30 9.84 0.81
N ALA A 124 -2.76 10.86 1.54
CA ALA A 124 -4.12 10.93 2.08
C ALA A 124 -5.18 10.92 0.95
N LYS A 125 -4.99 11.75 -0.09
CA LYS A 125 -5.87 11.78 -1.26
C LYS A 125 -5.89 10.44 -1.99
N PHE A 126 -4.72 9.82 -2.18
CA PHE A 126 -4.60 8.50 -2.79
C PHE A 126 -5.32 7.42 -1.97
N ALA A 127 -5.17 7.42 -0.64
CA ALA A 127 -5.88 6.50 0.24
C ALA A 127 -7.40 6.68 0.12
N LEU A 128 -7.90 7.91 0.18
CA LEU A 128 -9.33 8.22 0.06
C LEU A 128 -9.90 7.80 -1.31
N GLU A 129 -9.14 7.99 -2.39
CA GLU A 129 -9.53 7.55 -3.74
C GLU A 129 -9.66 6.02 -3.83
N LEU A 130 -8.71 5.28 -3.27
CA LEU A 130 -8.75 3.81 -3.22
C LEU A 130 -9.93 3.30 -2.38
N ILE A 131 -10.14 3.91 -1.22
CA ILE A 131 -11.25 3.58 -0.31
C ILE A 131 -12.60 3.87 -0.98
N ALA A 132 -12.74 5.01 -1.66
CA ALA A 132 -13.95 5.38 -2.38
C ALA A 132 -14.27 4.44 -3.55
N ARG A 133 -13.25 3.84 -4.16
CA ARG A 133 -13.40 2.78 -5.18
C ARG A 133 -13.72 1.40 -4.60
N GLY A 134 -13.72 1.25 -3.26
CA GLY A 134 -13.94 -0.04 -2.61
C GLY A 134 -12.70 -0.95 -2.63
N GLU A 135 -11.51 -0.39 -2.86
CA GLU A 135 -10.25 -1.14 -2.98
C GLU A 135 -9.66 -1.49 -1.61
N MET A 136 -10.46 -2.18 -0.81
CA MET A 136 -10.12 -2.62 0.54
C MET A 136 -10.47 -4.08 0.71
N ILE A 137 -9.63 -4.78 1.46
CA ILE A 137 -9.87 -6.19 1.81
C ILE A 137 -9.67 -6.39 3.30
N PRO A 138 -10.39 -7.34 3.91
CA PRO A 138 -10.12 -7.71 5.28
C PRO A 138 -8.79 -8.46 5.39
N TYR A 139 -8.22 -8.53 6.58
CA TYR A 139 -7.04 -9.33 6.84
C TYR A 139 -6.95 -9.77 8.29
N LEU A 140 -6.19 -10.84 8.51
CA LEU A 140 -5.88 -11.37 9.83
C LEU A 140 -4.37 -11.35 10.04
N THR A 141 -3.94 -10.76 11.15
CA THR A 141 -2.55 -10.82 11.61
C THR A 141 -2.45 -11.68 12.87
N PRO A 142 -1.55 -12.67 12.93
CA PRO A 142 -1.44 -13.55 14.09
C PRO A 142 -0.94 -12.76 15.30
N LEU A 143 -1.64 -12.88 16.44
CA LEU A 143 -1.23 -12.33 17.73
C LEU A 143 -0.66 -13.43 18.64
N SER A 144 -1.41 -14.53 18.78
CA SER A 144 -1.05 -15.71 19.56
C SER A 144 -1.76 -16.95 18.99
N GLU A 145 -1.55 -18.12 19.60
CA GLU A 145 -2.21 -19.34 19.15
C GLU A 145 -3.75 -19.18 19.17
N GLY A 146 -4.38 -19.33 17.99
CA GLY A 146 -5.83 -19.20 17.83
C GLY A 146 -6.39 -17.77 17.92
N SER A 147 -5.55 -16.75 18.08
CA SER A 147 -5.96 -15.34 18.20
C SER A 147 -5.31 -14.47 17.14
N PHE A 148 -6.14 -13.68 16.45
CA PHE A 148 -5.74 -12.86 15.32
C PHE A 148 -6.27 -11.45 15.47
N LYS A 149 -5.49 -10.45 15.06
CA LYS A 149 -5.97 -9.08 14.87
C LYS A 149 -6.57 -8.97 13.47
N ALA A 150 -7.87 -8.72 13.42
CA ALA A 150 -8.62 -8.44 12.22
C ALA A 150 -8.60 -6.94 11.90
N GLY A 151 -8.38 -6.61 10.64
CA GLY A 151 -8.48 -5.23 10.17
C GLY A 151 -8.75 -5.13 8.68
N TRP A 152 -8.91 -3.91 8.22
CA TRP A 152 -9.00 -3.59 6.80
C TRP A 152 -7.65 -3.09 6.29
N ARG A 153 -7.32 -3.45 5.05
CA ARG A 153 -6.14 -2.94 4.36
C ARG A 153 -6.49 -2.55 2.95
N ILE A 154 -5.69 -1.66 2.38
CA ILE A 154 -5.83 -1.28 0.99
C ILE A 154 -5.34 -2.41 0.09
N SER A 155 -6.13 -2.71 -0.93
CA SER A 155 -5.73 -3.57 -2.03
C SER A 155 -5.26 -2.73 -3.21
N LEU A 156 -4.18 -3.12 -3.87
CA LEU A 156 -3.67 -2.45 -5.08
C LEU A 156 -3.74 -3.43 -6.24
N TRP A 157 -4.95 -3.68 -6.74
CA TRP A 157 -5.16 -4.59 -7.87
C TRP A 157 -4.67 -3.99 -9.19
N MET A 158 -4.90 -2.70 -9.39
CA MET A 158 -4.53 -2.00 -10.63
C MET A 158 -3.04 -1.64 -10.69
N ASP A 159 -2.43 -1.86 -11.85
CA ASP A 159 -1.03 -1.52 -12.13
C ASP A 159 -0.75 -0.03 -11.92
N GLN A 160 -1.68 0.83 -12.34
CA GLN A 160 -1.58 2.27 -12.18
C GLN A 160 -1.45 2.68 -10.71
N ASP A 161 -2.19 2.02 -9.81
CA ASP A 161 -2.13 2.30 -8.37
C ASP A 161 -0.80 1.83 -7.77
N ARG A 162 -0.28 0.68 -8.22
CA ARG A 162 1.06 0.20 -7.83
C ARG A 162 2.15 1.17 -8.29
N GLU A 163 2.07 1.67 -9.52
CA GLU A 163 3.02 2.67 -10.02
C GLU A 163 2.97 3.97 -9.22
N ARG A 164 1.77 4.46 -8.87
CA ARG A 164 1.60 5.64 -8.04
C ARG A 164 2.21 5.44 -6.66
N LEU A 165 2.03 4.27 -6.04
CA LEU A 165 2.69 3.92 -4.77
C LEU A 165 4.21 3.96 -4.89
N VAL A 166 4.78 3.42 -5.98
CA VAL A 166 6.23 3.44 -6.24
C VAL A 166 6.73 4.88 -6.42
N LYS A 167 6.01 5.71 -7.19
CA LYS A 167 6.33 7.13 -7.39
C LYS A 167 6.31 7.89 -6.06
N LEU A 168 5.28 7.69 -5.23
CA LEU A 168 5.17 8.26 -3.88
C LEU A 168 6.33 7.85 -2.98
N THR A 169 6.66 6.55 -2.99
CA THR A 169 7.76 6.00 -2.19
C THR A 169 9.10 6.63 -2.57
N LYS A 170 9.40 6.76 -3.87
CA LYS A 170 10.64 7.36 -4.38
C LYS A 170 10.74 8.86 -4.05
N ALA A 171 9.61 9.56 -4.01
CA ALA A 171 9.55 11.00 -3.71
C ALA A 171 9.52 11.32 -2.20
N MET A 172 9.43 10.32 -1.32
CA MET A 172 9.24 10.52 0.11
C MET A 172 10.51 11.09 0.77
N PRO A 173 10.48 12.31 1.34
CA PRO A 173 11.63 12.89 2.02
C PRO A 173 11.87 12.20 3.37
N LEU A 174 13.12 12.18 3.84
CA LEU A 174 13.49 11.57 5.13
C LEU A 174 12.62 12.04 6.31
N ALA A 175 12.25 13.33 6.34
CA ALA A 175 11.36 13.90 7.36
C ALA A 175 10.00 13.17 7.47
N ALA A 176 9.50 12.65 6.35
CA ALA A 176 8.19 12.00 6.29
C ALA A 176 8.17 10.59 6.91
N HIS A 177 9.32 9.93 7.03
CA HIS A 177 9.42 8.54 7.51
C HIS A 177 10.52 8.32 8.57
N ALA A 178 10.98 9.39 9.22
CA ALA A 178 12.08 9.37 10.20
C ALA A 178 11.76 8.68 11.53
N VAL A 179 10.60 8.03 11.71
CA VAL A 179 10.26 7.37 12.99
C VAL A 179 11.25 6.24 13.25
N ALA A 180 11.84 6.25 14.45
CA ALA A 180 12.70 5.18 14.90
C ALA A 180 11.88 3.93 15.18
N TYR A 181 12.24 2.82 14.54
CA TYR A 181 11.71 1.50 14.84
C TYR A 181 12.79 0.64 15.49
N ARG A 182 12.41 -0.08 16.55
CA ARG A 182 13.22 -1.13 17.15
C ARG A 182 12.54 -2.45 16.87
N GLU A 183 13.27 -3.39 16.28
CA GLU A 183 12.80 -4.77 16.20
C GLU A 183 12.67 -5.36 17.61
N LYS A 184 11.97 -6.50 17.73
CA LYS A 184 11.74 -7.18 19.01
C LYS A 184 13.04 -7.58 19.73
N ASP A 185 14.14 -7.71 19.01
CA ASP A 185 15.47 -7.91 19.59
C ASP A 185 16.03 -6.60 20.17
N LYS A 186 16.36 -6.59 21.46
CA LYS A 186 16.89 -5.41 22.16
C LYS A 186 18.30 -5.03 21.70
N ASN A 187 19.02 -5.94 21.05
CA ASN A 187 20.40 -5.72 20.60
C ASN A 187 20.51 -5.10 19.20
N THR A 188 19.44 -5.01 18.43
CA THR A 188 19.50 -4.37 17.12
C THR A 188 19.48 -2.84 17.25
N PRO A 189 20.38 -2.14 16.55
CA PRO A 189 20.37 -0.69 16.56
C PRO A 189 19.04 -0.21 15.93
N PRO A 190 18.44 0.85 16.49
CA PRO A 190 17.19 1.40 15.99
C PRO A 190 17.34 1.85 14.53
N ALA A 191 16.44 1.36 13.68
CA ALA A 191 16.42 1.62 12.25
C ALA A 191 15.33 2.63 11.90
N VAL A 192 15.39 3.14 10.66
CA VAL A 192 14.34 3.96 10.07
C VAL A 192 13.43 3.07 9.25
N TYR A 193 12.11 3.29 9.30
CA TYR A 193 11.21 2.59 8.40
C TYR A 193 11.57 2.89 6.94
N PRO A 194 11.65 1.87 6.06
CA PRO A 194 11.68 2.11 4.63
C PRO A 194 10.42 2.86 4.19
N ALA A 195 10.57 3.82 3.28
CA ALA A 195 9.47 4.67 2.80
C ALA A 195 8.26 3.85 2.30
N LYS A 196 8.52 2.72 1.62
CA LYS A 196 7.46 1.82 1.13
C LYS A 196 6.62 1.24 2.27
N ILE A 197 7.29 0.78 3.34
CA ILE A 197 6.67 0.11 4.47
C ILE A 197 5.83 1.10 5.29
N ILE A 198 6.35 2.32 5.53
CA ILE A 198 5.60 3.32 6.28
C ILE A 198 4.37 3.79 5.50
N LEU A 199 4.51 3.95 4.17
CA LEU A 199 3.41 4.35 3.30
C LEU A 199 2.33 3.27 3.26
N GLN A 200 2.73 2.01 3.13
CA GLN A 200 1.78 0.90 3.18
C GLN A 200 1.06 0.82 4.53
N LYS A 201 1.78 0.96 5.66
CA LYS A 201 1.16 1.03 6.98
C LYS A 201 0.17 2.19 7.12
N PHE A 202 0.46 3.34 6.51
CA PHE A 202 -0.46 4.47 6.47
C PHE A 202 -1.72 4.16 5.67
N LEU A 203 -1.58 3.52 4.51
CA LEU A 203 -2.71 3.09 3.68
C LEU A 203 -3.60 2.08 4.42
N ASP A 204 -2.99 1.08 5.06
CA ASP A 204 -3.70 0.08 5.85
C ASP A 204 -4.43 0.72 7.04
N GLU A 205 -3.78 1.64 7.77
CA GLU A 205 -4.39 2.39 8.86
C GLU A 205 -5.55 3.27 8.38
N ALA A 206 -5.45 3.83 7.17
CA ALA A 206 -6.52 4.61 6.56
C ALA A 206 -7.75 3.76 6.25
N ALA A 207 -7.55 2.60 5.65
CA ALA A 207 -8.64 1.66 5.38
C ALA A 207 -9.32 1.22 6.69
N ASP A 208 -8.54 0.76 7.68
CA ASP A 208 -9.09 0.28 8.95
C ASP A 208 -9.81 1.37 9.75
N SER A 209 -9.18 2.54 9.90
CA SER A 209 -9.76 3.66 10.66
C SER A 209 -11.04 4.17 10.01
N LEU A 210 -11.04 4.39 8.68
CA LEU A 210 -12.21 4.91 7.98
C LEU A 210 -13.36 3.90 7.94
N ALA A 211 -13.07 2.61 7.69
CA ALA A 211 -14.08 1.57 7.73
C ALA A 211 -14.78 1.52 9.10
N ARG A 212 -14.00 1.44 10.19
CA ARG A 212 -14.56 1.41 11.55
C ARG A 212 -15.30 2.70 11.91
N TYR A 213 -14.77 3.86 11.49
CA TYR A 213 -15.44 5.14 11.70
C TYR A 213 -16.79 5.19 11.00
N SER A 214 -16.87 4.78 9.73
CA SER A 214 -18.11 4.70 8.96
C SER A 214 -19.12 3.75 9.60
N TYR A 215 -18.69 2.57 10.06
CA TYR A 215 -19.57 1.63 10.77
C TYR A 215 -20.10 2.22 12.08
N LYS A 216 -19.23 2.83 12.89
CA LYS A 216 -19.64 3.48 14.14
C LYS A 216 -20.67 4.59 13.89
N THR A 217 -20.44 5.47 12.92
CA THR A 217 -21.38 6.53 12.57
C THR A 217 -22.71 5.99 12.03
N PHE A 218 -22.68 4.87 11.30
CA PHE A 218 -23.88 4.20 10.83
C PHE A 218 -24.71 3.61 11.99
N GLU A 219 -24.07 2.93 12.95
CA GLU A 219 -24.74 2.39 14.14
C GLU A 219 -25.36 3.50 15.01
N GLU A 220 -24.65 4.60 15.22
CA GLU A 220 -25.13 5.76 15.99
C GLU A 220 -26.35 6.43 15.35
N ARG A 221 -26.49 6.39 14.01
CA ARG A 221 -27.58 7.04 13.28
C ARG A 221 -28.85 6.21 13.19
N ASN A 222 -28.73 4.90 13.16
CA ASN A 222 -29.84 4.03 12.81
C ASN A 222 -30.56 3.43 14.02
N ASP A 223 -30.10 3.65 15.26
CA ASP A 223 -30.58 3.02 16.52
C ASP A 223 -30.70 1.47 16.47
N GLN A 224 -30.27 0.89 15.35
CA GLN A 224 -30.19 -0.53 15.07
C GLN A 224 -28.71 -0.88 15.16
N ARG A 225 -28.30 -1.40 16.31
CA ARG A 225 -27.08 -2.21 16.37
C ARG A 225 -27.28 -3.31 15.35
N PHE A 226 -26.51 -3.25 14.27
CA PHE A 226 -26.60 -4.24 13.20
C PHE A 226 -26.49 -5.63 13.85
N ILE A 227 -27.37 -6.54 13.43
CA ILE A 227 -27.74 -7.82 14.07
C ILE A 227 -26.54 -8.80 14.21
N LEU A 228 -25.56 -8.45 15.05
CA LEU A 228 -24.35 -9.25 15.34
C LEU A 228 -24.21 -9.55 16.84
N GLU A 229 -25.08 -9.01 17.70
CA GLU A 229 -25.09 -9.34 19.12
C GLU A 229 -25.54 -10.79 19.39
N ASN A 230 -26.34 -11.39 18.49
CA ASN A 230 -26.96 -12.70 18.71
C ASN A 230 -26.23 -13.89 18.05
N PHE A 231 -25.11 -13.68 17.34
CA PHE A 231 -24.43 -14.74 16.56
C PHE A 231 -22.98 -14.99 17.01
N ASP A 232 -22.70 -14.95 18.31
CA ASP A 232 -21.32 -15.12 18.82
C ASP A 232 -20.77 -16.57 18.67
N GLU A 233 -21.61 -17.52 18.24
CA GLU A 233 -21.22 -18.89 17.90
C GLU A 233 -20.66 -19.04 16.49
N ALA A 234 -21.14 -18.27 15.51
CA ALA A 234 -20.69 -18.40 14.13
C ALA A 234 -19.37 -17.63 13.90
N TRP A 235 -18.42 -18.26 13.20
CA TRP A 235 -17.08 -17.68 13.01
C TRP A 235 -17.11 -16.41 12.15
N ASP A 236 -17.99 -16.36 11.17
CA ASP A 236 -18.20 -15.26 10.23
C ASP A 236 -18.75 -14.03 10.93
N ALA A 237 -19.74 -14.19 11.82
CA ALA A 237 -20.26 -13.10 12.63
C ALA A 237 -19.18 -12.52 13.57
N ARG A 238 -18.39 -13.38 14.23
CA ARG A 238 -17.25 -12.92 15.04
C ARG A 238 -16.19 -12.20 14.20
N PHE A 239 -15.94 -12.68 13.00
CA PHE A 239 -15.00 -12.07 12.08
C PHE A 239 -15.47 -10.67 11.65
N ILE A 240 -16.72 -10.52 11.21
CA ILE A 240 -17.30 -9.21 10.85
C ILE A 240 -17.28 -8.27 12.06
N LYS A 241 -17.69 -8.73 13.24
CA LYS A 241 -17.64 -7.95 14.49
C LYS A 241 -16.23 -7.47 14.82
N SER A 242 -15.21 -8.30 14.58
CA SER A 242 -13.81 -7.91 14.80
C SER A 242 -13.29 -6.90 13.75
N LEU A 243 -13.86 -6.89 12.55
CA LEU A 243 -13.52 -5.94 11.48
C LEU A 243 -14.17 -4.57 11.67
N THR A 244 -15.34 -4.50 12.31
CA THR A 244 -16.13 -3.27 12.44
C THR A 244 -16.07 -2.66 13.83
N GLY A 245 -16.01 -3.49 14.88
CA GLY A 245 -16.08 -3.06 16.27
C GLY A 245 -14.77 -2.47 16.82
N ALA A 246 -14.81 -1.95 18.04
CA ALA A 246 -13.62 -1.45 18.74
C ALA A 246 -12.64 -2.58 19.11
N ASN A 247 -13.15 -3.80 19.33
CA ASN A 247 -12.33 -4.98 19.58
C ASN A 247 -11.92 -5.62 18.24
N SER A 248 -10.66 -5.43 17.84
CA SER A 248 -10.11 -6.00 16.61
C SER A 248 -9.69 -7.47 16.72
N ILE A 249 -9.92 -8.13 17.86
CA ILE A 249 -9.45 -9.50 18.08
C ILE A 249 -10.48 -10.52 17.57
N PHE A 250 -10.08 -11.28 16.57
CA PHE A 250 -10.77 -12.49 16.10
C PHE A 250 -10.18 -13.73 16.77
N ARG A 251 -11.03 -14.51 17.45
CA ARG A 251 -10.64 -15.77 18.10
C ARG A 251 -11.31 -16.96 17.41
N VAL A 252 -10.48 -17.92 17.04
CA VAL A 252 -10.87 -19.22 16.51
C VAL A 252 -11.38 -20.10 17.66
N LYS A 253 -12.55 -20.71 17.50
CA LYS A 253 -13.14 -21.65 18.46
C LYS A 253 -13.06 -23.08 17.92
N GLY A 254 -12.52 -23.99 18.72
CA GLY A 254 -12.50 -25.42 18.41
C GLY A 254 -11.57 -25.83 17.27
N PHE A 255 -11.66 -27.10 16.87
CA PHE A 255 -10.82 -27.69 15.81
C PHE A 255 -11.30 -27.30 14.41
N SER A 256 -12.62 -27.17 14.21
CA SER A 256 -13.25 -26.88 12.93
C SER A 256 -12.89 -25.51 12.36
N GLU A 257 -12.47 -24.54 13.17
CA GLU A 257 -12.16 -23.19 12.69
C GLU A 257 -10.65 -22.97 12.45
N ARG A 258 -9.77 -23.92 12.79
CA ARG A 258 -8.31 -23.74 12.71
C ARG A 258 -7.79 -23.45 11.30
N TYR A 259 -8.49 -23.94 10.28
CA TYR A 259 -8.13 -23.71 8.88
C TYR A 259 -8.61 -22.35 8.35
N ILE A 260 -9.55 -21.68 9.02
CA ILE A 260 -10.19 -20.45 8.53
C ILE A 260 -9.19 -19.32 8.29
N PRO A 261 -8.26 -19.01 9.21
CA PRO A 261 -7.27 -17.96 8.96
C PRO A 261 -6.38 -18.26 7.75
N GLN A 262 -6.01 -19.53 7.54
CA GLN A 262 -5.20 -19.94 6.39
C GLN A 262 -6.00 -19.86 5.09
N LEU A 263 -7.26 -20.27 5.12
CA LEU A 263 -8.18 -20.19 3.99
C LEU A 263 -8.41 -18.73 3.57
N LEU A 264 -8.73 -17.85 4.52
CA LEU A 264 -8.92 -16.42 4.28
C LEU A 264 -7.64 -15.80 3.73
N ASN A 265 -6.49 -16.08 4.33
CA ASN A 265 -5.22 -15.52 3.84
C ASN A 265 -4.89 -16.02 2.43
N ARG A 266 -5.19 -17.28 2.10
CA ARG A 266 -5.02 -17.83 0.75
C ARG A 266 -5.95 -17.15 -0.26
N TRP A 267 -7.22 -16.97 0.10
CA TRP A 267 -8.21 -16.35 -0.77
C TRP A 267 -7.95 -14.86 -1.01
N LEU A 268 -7.48 -14.16 0.02
CA LEU A 268 -7.22 -12.72 -0.01
C LEU A 268 -5.80 -12.39 -0.51
N ARG A 269 -4.93 -13.38 -0.69
CA ARG A 269 -3.54 -13.20 -1.15
C ARG A 269 -3.40 -12.41 -2.45
N PRO A 270 -4.24 -12.60 -3.49
CA PRO A 270 -4.10 -11.87 -4.75
C PRO A 270 -4.20 -10.34 -4.59
N GLY A 271 -5.06 -9.88 -3.66
CA GLY A 271 -5.29 -8.45 -3.40
C GLY A 271 -4.49 -7.91 -2.24
N ALA A 272 -4.11 -8.81 -1.33
CA ALA A 272 -3.18 -8.50 -0.29
C ALA A 272 -1.84 -8.23 -0.96
N THR A 273 -1.49 -6.94 -1.03
CA THR A 273 -0.12 -6.46 -1.12
C THR A 273 0.71 -6.89 0.10
N SER A 274 0.40 -8.03 0.73
CA SER A 274 1.15 -8.64 1.80
C SER A 274 2.61 -8.64 1.39
N HIS A 275 3.37 -7.88 2.17
CA HIS A 275 4.77 -7.90 2.56
C HIS A 275 5.62 -9.18 2.34
N GLN A 276 5.10 -10.23 1.68
CA GLN A 276 5.86 -11.35 1.18
C GLN A 276 6.35 -11.02 -0.22
N TRP A 277 7.61 -10.63 -0.26
CA TRP A 277 8.53 -10.62 -1.38
C TRP A 277 8.14 -11.53 -2.55
N GLU A 278 7.31 -11.00 -3.43
CA GLU A 278 7.25 -11.43 -4.80
C GLU A 278 7.87 -10.30 -5.61
N ASP A 279 9.20 -10.36 -5.79
CA ASP A 279 9.93 -9.41 -6.64
C ASP A 279 9.38 -9.42 -8.08
N TYR A 280 8.62 -10.46 -8.44
CA TYR A 280 8.08 -10.70 -9.76
C TYR A 280 6.67 -11.27 -9.75
N ARG A 281 5.92 -10.87 -10.78
CA ARG A 281 4.61 -11.38 -11.18
C ARG A 281 4.69 -11.99 -12.57
N ILE A 282 3.74 -12.84 -12.92
CA ILE A 282 3.62 -13.35 -14.30
C ILE A 282 3.01 -12.27 -15.17
N CYS A 283 3.46 -12.19 -16.40
CA CYS A 283 3.04 -11.23 -17.38
C CYS A 283 2.63 -11.95 -18.67
N PHE A 284 1.42 -11.65 -19.14
CA PHE A 284 0.90 -12.10 -20.43
C PHE A 284 1.02 -10.95 -21.41
N ARG A 285 1.82 -11.14 -22.46
CA ARG A 285 1.95 -10.16 -23.54
C ARG A 285 1.14 -10.63 -24.73
N LEU A 286 0.15 -9.83 -25.12
CA LEU A 286 -0.56 -10.03 -26.37
C LEU A 286 0.25 -9.41 -27.51
N GLU A 287 0.59 -10.22 -28.51
CA GLU A 287 1.36 -9.83 -29.69
C GLU A 287 0.47 -9.94 -30.94
N MET A 288 0.52 -8.91 -31.78
CA MET A 288 -0.16 -8.90 -33.07
C MET A 288 0.52 -9.87 -34.05
N PRO A 289 -0.24 -10.49 -34.97
CA PRO A 289 0.36 -11.24 -36.08
C PRO A 289 1.23 -10.31 -36.94
N LEU A 290 2.51 -10.66 -37.11
CA LEU A 290 3.48 -9.86 -37.88
C LEU A 290 3.17 -9.82 -39.39
N ASP A 291 2.55 -10.88 -39.93
CA ASP A 291 2.13 -11.00 -41.33
C ASP A 291 0.90 -11.91 -41.45
N SER A 292 -0.18 -11.40 -42.05
CA SER A 292 -1.40 -12.18 -42.32
C SER A 292 -1.19 -13.37 -43.26
N SER A 293 -0.06 -13.42 -43.96
CA SER A 293 0.27 -14.44 -44.97
C SER A 293 1.10 -15.63 -44.47
N LYS A 294 1.75 -15.54 -43.29
CA LYS A 294 2.68 -16.58 -42.80
C LYS A 294 2.26 -17.26 -41.50
N ASP A 295 1.54 -16.59 -40.61
CA ASP A 295 1.15 -17.12 -39.30
C ASP A 295 -0.38 -17.28 -39.16
N ASP A 296 -1.06 -17.51 -40.30
CA ASP A 296 -2.50 -17.79 -40.38
C ASP A 296 -3.39 -16.66 -39.79
N GLY A 297 -2.82 -15.45 -39.66
CA GLY A 297 -3.46 -14.31 -39.00
C GLY A 297 -3.70 -14.49 -37.50
N LYS A 298 -3.05 -15.48 -36.86
CA LYS A 298 -3.27 -15.82 -35.45
C LYS A 298 -2.50 -14.88 -34.52
N TRP A 299 -3.18 -14.48 -33.45
CA TRP A 299 -2.61 -13.69 -32.38
C TRP A 299 -1.84 -14.59 -31.42
N ARG A 300 -0.87 -14.04 -30.70
CA ARG A 300 -0.06 -14.80 -29.75
C ARG A 300 -0.11 -14.15 -28.39
N ILE A 301 -0.28 -14.96 -27.35
CA ILE A 301 -0.05 -14.53 -25.96
C ILE A 301 1.24 -15.19 -25.49
N SER A 302 2.27 -14.40 -25.25
CA SER A 302 3.56 -14.85 -24.72
C SER A 302 3.63 -14.69 -23.20
N TYR A 303 4.33 -15.62 -22.54
CA TYR A 303 4.46 -15.64 -21.09
C TYR A 303 5.81 -15.10 -20.63
N LEU A 304 5.78 -14.17 -19.68
CA LEU A 304 6.96 -13.52 -19.11
C LEU A 304 6.88 -13.45 -17.58
N LEU A 305 8.01 -13.27 -16.92
CA LEU A 305 8.07 -12.78 -15.54
C LEU A 305 8.42 -11.28 -15.55
N GLN A 306 7.62 -10.46 -14.87
CA GLN A 306 7.81 -9.02 -14.77
C GLN A 306 8.14 -8.63 -13.34
N ALA A 307 9.11 -7.74 -13.14
CA ALA A 307 9.39 -7.25 -11.80
C ALA A 307 8.32 -6.26 -11.29
N VAL A 308 7.97 -6.37 -10.02
CA VAL A 308 6.91 -5.53 -9.40
C VAL A 308 7.39 -4.10 -9.15
N ASP A 309 8.68 -3.90 -8.86
CA ASP A 309 9.28 -2.60 -8.58
C ASP A 309 9.77 -1.85 -9.83
N ASP A 310 10.01 -2.59 -10.90
CA ASP A 310 10.43 -2.10 -12.22
C ASP A 310 9.71 -2.87 -13.34
N PRO A 311 8.53 -2.40 -13.77
CA PRO A 311 7.73 -3.06 -14.81
C PRO A 311 8.45 -3.22 -16.16
N SER A 312 9.53 -2.47 -16.40
CA SER A 312 10.32 -2.59 -17.63
C SER A 312 11.17 -3.86 -17.66
N LEU A 313 11.46 -4.45 -16.50
CA LEU A 313 12.26 -5.65 -16.40
C LEU A 313 11.38 -6.89 -16.64
N LEU A 314 11.50 -7.43 -17.84
CA LEU A 314 10.78 -8.60 -18.32
C LEU A 314 11.73 -9.75 -18.61
N VAL A 315 11.38 -10.94 -18.14
CA VAL A 315 12.10 -12.19 -18.40
C VAL A 315 11.19 -13.13 -19.19
N PRO A 316 11.50 -13.40 -20.47
CA PRO A 316 10.73 -14.34 -21.28
C PRO A 316 10.76 -15.76 -20.68
N SER A 317 9.64 -16.48 -20.78
CA SER A 317 9.49 -17.85 -20.28
C SER A 317 10.53 -18.81 -20.87
N GLU A 318 10.95 -18.64 -22.12
CA GLU A 318 11.99 -19.48 -22.75
C GLU A 318 13.32 -19.41 -22.00
N LYS A 319 13.62 -18.25 -21.39
CA LYS A 319 14.80 -18.08 -20.54
C LYS A 319 14.62 -18.74 -19.18
N VAL A 320 13.39 -18.72 -18.63
CA VAL A 320 13.02 -19.40 -17.38
C VAL A 320 13.14 -20.92 -17.52
N TRP A 321 12.72 -21.48 -18.65
CA TRP A 321 12.84 -22.93 -18.91
C TRP A 321 14.28 -23.40 -19.13
N LYS A 322 15.16 -22.50 -19.60
CA LYS A 322 16.60 -22.78 -19.77
C LYS A 322 17.36 -22.78 -18.45
N SER A 323 16.85 -22.14 -17.39
CA SER A 323 17.49 -22.23 -16.07
C SER A 323 17.18 -23.56 -15.40
N SER A 324 18.23 -24.34 -15.11
CA SER A 324 18.14 -25.59 -14.35
C SER A 324 18.25 -25.40 -12.84
N LYS A 325 18.56 -24.18 -12.39
CA LYS A 325 18.74 -23.83 -10.97
C LYS A 325 17.41 -23.37 -10.37
N LYS A 326 17.19 -23.68 -9.09
CA LYS A 326 16.13 -23.10 -8.26
C LYS A 326 16.19 -21.57 -8.21
N GLU A 327 17.34 -21.00 -8.54
CA GLU A 327 17.53 -19.56 -8.65
C GLU A 327 17.96 -19.15 -10.07
N LEU A 328 17.14 -18.32 -10.74
CA LEU A 328 17.57 -17.62 -11.96
C LEU A 328 18.24 -16.32 -11.53
N ARG A 329 19.31 -15.89 -12.21
CA ARG A 329 19.84 -14.53 -12.09
C ARG A 329 19.60 -13.79 -13.39
N PHE A 330 18.99 -12.62 -13.31
CA PHE A 330 18.79 -11.74 -14.45
C PHE A 330 19.16 -10.32 -14.02
N LEU A 331 20.16 -9.75 -14.68
CA LEU A 331 20.79 -8.49 -14.29
C LEU A 331 21.25 -8.56 -12.81
N ASN A 332 20.88 -7.58 -11.98
CA ASN A 332 21.25 -7.48 -10.58
C ASN A 332 20.26 -8.17 -9.62
N ARG A 333 19.44 -9.11 -10.12
CA ARG A 333 18.39 -9.75 -9.31
C ARG A 333 18.40 -11.27 -9.40
N THR A 334 17.93 -11.90 -8.33
CA THR A 334 17.83 -13.35 -8.17
C THR A 334 16.36 -13.74 -8.02
N PHE A 335 15.92 -14.75 -8.77
CA PHE A 335 14.55 -15.21 -8.84
C PHE A 335 14.49 -16.58 -8.20
N LYS A 336 13.69 -16.75 -7.14
CA LYS A 336 13.48 -18.07 -6.53
C LYS A 336 12.36 -18.80 -7.25
N GLU A 337 12.62 -20.06 -7.58
CA GLU A 337 11.65 -21.01 -8.16
C GLU A 337 10.86 -20.44 -9.34
N PRO A 338 11.52 -19.85 -10.36
CA PRO A 338 10.84 -19.11 -11.42
C PRO A 338 9.93 -20.01 -12.30
N GLN A 339 10.27 -21.30 -12.42
CA GLN A 339 9.48 -22.27 -13.17
C GLN A 339 8.16 -22.61 -12.47
N GLU A 340 8.21 -22.92 -11.17
CA GLU A 340 7.01 -23.21 -10.37
C GLU A 340 6.09 -21.99 -10.32
N ARG A 341 6.69 -20.80 -10.17
CA ARG A 341 5.96 -19.53 -10.22
C ARG A 341 5.26 -19.33 -11.55
N LEU A 342 5.94 -19.57 -12.67
CA LEU A 342 5.35 -19.46 -14.00
C LEU A 342 4.20 -20.46 -14.22
N LEU A 343 4.35 -21.71 -13.78
CA LEU A 343 3.30 -22.72 -13.88
C LEU A 343 2.09 -22.40 -13.00
N MET A 344 2.33 -21.91 -11.77
CA MET A 344 1.27 -21.60 -10.82
C MET A 344 0.34 -20.53 -11.36
N GLY A 345 0.86 -19.40 -11.85
CA GLY A 345 -0.03 -18.37 -12.37
C GLY A 345 -0.48 -18.61 -13.82
N LEU A 346 0.17 -19.50 -14.60
CA LEU A 346 -0.43 -20.01 -15.84
C LEU A 346 -1.64 -20.90 -15.53
N ALA A 347 -1.56 -21.74 -14.49
CA ALA A 347 -2.70 -22.53 -14.02
C ALA A 347 -3.83 -21.62 -13.51
N GLU A 348 -3.51 -20.58 -12.74
CA GLU A 348 -4.49 -19.58 -12.29
C GLU A 348 -5.15 -18.86 -13.48
N ALA A 349 -4.34 -18.39 -14.44
CA ALA A 349 -4.84 -17.71 -15.64
C ALA A 349 -5.71 -18.63 -16.51
N SER A 350 -5.40 -19.92 -16.58
CA SER A 350 -6.19 -20.89 -17.36
C SER A 350 -7.61 -21.11 -16.84
N ASN A 351 -7.85 -20.84 -15.56
CA ASN A 351 -9.20 -20.87 -14.99
C ASN A 351 -10.03 -19.65 -15.41
N ILE A 352 -9.38 -18.55 -15.81
CA ILE A 352 -10.02 -17.31 -16.24
C ILE A 352 -10.18 -17.30 -17.77
N PHE A 353 -9.15 -17.70 -18.50
CA PHE A 353 -9.14 -17.75 -19.95
C PHE A 353 -8.74 -19.13 -20.46
N SER A 354 -9.75 -19.90 -20.86
CA SER A 354 -9.65 -21.32 -21.24
C SER A 354 -8.54 -21.64 -22.26
N PRO A 355 -8.28 -20.82 -23.31
CA PRO A 355 -7.22 -21.12 -24.27
C PRO A 355 -5.82 -21.28 -23.66
N LEU A 356 -5.52 -20.64 -22.52
CA LEU A 356 -4.22 -20.81 -21.83
C LEU A 356 -4.02 -22.23 -21.31
N ALA A 357 -5.09 -22.99 -21.07
CA ALA A 357 -5.01 -24.38 -20.61
C ALA A 357 -4.32 -25.30 -21.62
N GLU A 358 -4.35 -24.96 -22.91
CA GLU A 358 -3.65 -25.76 -23.93
C GLU A 358 -2.14 -25.76 -23.74
N SER A 359 -1.59 -24.63 -23.29
CA SER A 359 -0.15 -24.50 -23.02
C SER A 359 0.32 -25.45 -21.90
N LEU A 360 -0.54 -25.70 -20.90
CA LEU A 360 -0.23 -26.61 -19.78
C LEU A 360 -0.08 -28.08 -20.20
N LYS A 361 -0.50 -28.45 -21.42
CA LYS A 361 -0.27 -29.80 -21.99
C LYS A 361 1.18 -30.00 -22.43
N THR A 362 1.98 -28.93 -22.53
CA THR A 362 3.38 -28.98 -22.94
C THR A 362 4.31 -28.87 -21.73
N ALA A 363 5.51 -29.47 -21.83
CA ALA A 363 6.46 -29.47 -20.71
C ALA A 363 7.12 -28.09 -20.45
N ARG A 364 7.09 -27.17 -21.43
CA ARG A 364 7.74 -25.85 -21.39
C ARG A 364 6.87 -24.80 -22.07
N PRO A 365 5.74 -24.43 -21.47
CA PRO A 365 4.81 -23.47 -22.07
C PRO A 365 5.46 -22.10 -22.23
N SER A 366 5.45 -21.54 -23.43
CA SER A 366 6.04 -20.22 -23.74
C SER A 366 5.06 -19.24 -24.33
N ASP A 367 4.13 -19.73 -25.14
CA ASP A 367 3.04 -18.96 -25.72
C ASP A 367 1.81 -19.83 -26.01
N VAL A 368 0.69 -19.16 -26.29
CA VAL A 368 -0.49 -19.74 -26.94
C VAL A 368 -0.86 -18.91 -28.16
N LYS A 369 -1.31 -19.58 -29.22
CA LYS A 369 -1.90 -18.94 -30.40
C LYS A 369 -3.42 -18.91 -30.26
N ILE A 370 -4.01 -17.74 -30.46
CA ILE A 370 -5.46 -17.51 -30.37
C ILE A 370 -5.98 -16.85 -31.64
N ASP A 371 -7.26 -17.01 -31.92
CA ASP A 371 -7.92 -16.35 -33.04
C ASP A 371 -8.39 -14.91 -32.69
N ILE A 372 -8.95 -14.20 -33.67
CA ILE A 372 -9.42 -12.82 -33.49
C ILE A 372 -10.61 -12.70 -32.52
N LYS A 373 -11.49 -13.71 -32.47
CA LYS A 373 -12.66 -13.72 -31.57
C LYS A 373 -12.21 -13.94 -30.13
N GLU A 374 -11.32 -14.91 -29.93
CA GLU A 374 -10.66 -15.19 -28.66
C GLU A 374 -9.84 -14.00 -28.17
N THR A 375 -9.17 -13.28 -29.08
CA THR A 375 -8.45 -12.04 -28.75
C THR A 375 -9.39 -10.97 -28.19
N TRP A 376 -10.57 -10.79 -28.80
CA TRP A 376 -11.54 -9.81 -28.31
C TRP A 376 -12.10 -10.19 -26.93
N SER A 377 -12.44 -11.47 -26.73
CA SER A 377 -12.88 -11.96 -25.40
C SER A 377 -11.76 -11.88 -24.37
N PHE A 378 -10.50 -12.12 -24.77
CA PHE A 378 -9.35 -11.92 -23.89
C PHE A 378 -9.29 -10.47 -23.40
N ILE A 379 -9.36 -9.49 -24.32
CA ILE A 379 -9.25 -8.07 -23.98
C ILE A 379 -10.44 -7.58 -23.13
N GLN A 380 -11.68 -7.98 -23.47
CA GLN A 380 -12.87 -7.47 -22.78
C GLN A 380 -13.15 -8.18 -21.46
N ASP A 381 -13.04 -9.51 -21.43
CA ASP A 381 -13.52 -10.32 -20.31
C ASP A 381 -12.38 -10.78 -19.42
N ALA A 382 -11.31 -11.32 -20.01
CA ALA A 382 -10.23 -11.94 -19.26
C ALA A 382 -9.26 -10.92 -18.66
N VAL A 383 -8.90 -9.86 -19.39
CA VAL A 383 -7.91 -8.86 -18.96
C VAL A 383 -8.25 -8.25 -17.60
N PRO A 384 -9.47 -7.74 -17.35
CA PRO A 384 -9.83 -7.19 -16.04
C PRO A 384 -9.70 -8.21 -14.90
N LEU A 385 -10.13 -9.46 -15.14
CA LEU A 385 -10.10 -10.53 -14.14
C LEU A 385 -8.67 -11.02 -13.85
N LEU A 386 -7.83 -11.09 -14.88
CA LEU A 386 -6.41 -11.46 -14.76
C LEU A 386 -5.61 -10.37 -14.04
N GLN A 387 -5.90 -9.09 -14.29
CA GLN A 387 -5.30 -7.99 -13.52
C GLN A 387 -5.75 -8.03 -12.06
N GLN A 388 -7.03 -8.33 -11.82
CA GLN A 388 -7.57 -8.58 -10.48
C GLN A 388 -6.99 -9.83 -9.82
N SER A 389 -6.38 -10.79 -10.52
CA SER A 389 -5.64 -11.87 -9.84
C SER A 389 -4.16 -11.53 -9.58
N GLY A 390 -3.74 -10.30 -9.93
CA GLY A 390 -2.36 -9.83 -9.76
C GLY A 390 -1.41 -10.21 -10.90
N LEU A 391 -1.95 -10.72 -12.01
CA LEU A 391 -1.20 -11.04 -13.22
C LEU A 391 -1.05 -9.76 -14.07
N ALA A 392 0.14 -9.56 -14.62
CA ALA A 392 0.40 -8.41 -15.49
C ALA A 392 -0.05 -8.69 -16.92
N ILE A 393 -0.49 -7.65 -17.62
CA ILE A 393 -0.92 -7.76 -19.01
C ILE A 393 -0.27 -6.65 -19.81
N LEU A 394 0.39 -7.02 -20.89
CA LEU A 394 0.94 -6.09 -21.87
C LEU A 394 0.14 -6.21 -23.15
N LEU A 395 -0.67 -5.19 -23.41
CA LEU A 395 -1.38 -5.05 -24.67
C LEU A 395 -0.49 -4.33 -25.71
N PRO A 396 -0.70 -4.59 -27.00
CA PRO A 396 -0.09 -3.81 -28.06
C PRO A 396 -0.42 -2.31 -27.94
N GLN A 397 0.47 -1.45 -28.41
CA GLN A 397 0.34 0.02 -28.27
C GLN A 397 -0.94 0.56 -28.92
N GLU A 398 -1.41 -0.11 -29.97
CA GLU A 398 -2.61 0.21 -30.73
C GLU A 398 -3.89 0.11 -29.87
N PHE A 399 -3.89 -0.73 -28.85
CA PHE A 399 -4.97 -0.85 -27.87
C PHE A 399 -4.75 -0.02 -26.60
N THR A 400 -3.63 0.71 -26.51
CA THR A 400 -3.23 1.44 -25.30
C THR A 400 -3.49 2.95 -25.39
N ARG A 401 -4.47 3.41 -26.20
CA ARG A 401 -4.93 4.83 -26.22
C ARG A 401 -6.24 4.96 -25.43
N ALA A 402 -6.43 5.93 -24.52
CA ALA A 402 -5.69 7.15 -24.17
C ALA A 402 -5.83 7.45 -22.67
#